data_AF-A0A923CBP7-F1
#
_entry.id   AF-A0A923CBP7-F1
#
_cell.length_a   1.000
_cell.length_b   1.000
_cell.length_c   1.000
_cell.angle_alpha   90.00
_cell.angle_beta   90.00
_cell.angle_gamma   90.00
#
_symmetry.space_group_name_H-M   'P 1'
#
loop_
_entity.id
_entity.type
_entity.pdbx_description
1 polymer ?
#
loop_
_entity_poly.entity_id
_entity_poly.type
_entity_poly.pdbx_seq_one_letter_code
_entity_poly.pdbx_strand_id
1 'polypeptide(L)'
;MPRRASSNSSSRRSRDQAAMRRNSSGGITTDGSPRRAAGRRPAHYGPSPAPNSSTAPPRFGRLCRRFRLTRGARAPRPHSRFVNHAAPACAHAEDIARGTPPRAALLALATGLGLASPASAHPHVFVTARAEILYAPDGTVRALKHIWSFDEAYSAYITQGLDKNGDGKLTPDELAELAKVNVESLPDVGFFTTVKANGRPQEFGTPTGAGLVFDNRILTLTYTLPLKTPAHASRSFGIEIGDPTYFVAFDIVDAPDAVITRDAPKGCIVRVARPPKLDPVIQQKLAQEDITATPDTSGLQVTTRALVACP
;
A
#
# COMPACT_ATOMS: atom_id res chain seq x y z
N MET A 1 16.85 89.74 36.76
CA MET A 1 18.32 89.85 37.01
C MET A 1 18.92 88.43 37.04
N PRO A 2 20.20 88.23 36.70
CA PRO A 2 20.59 87.20 35.71
C PRO A 2 21.70 86.23 36.20
N ARG A 3 22.07 85.15 35.49
CA ARG A 3 23.00 85.04 34.33
C ARG A 3 23.24 83.52 34.08
N ARG A 4 23.75 82.96 32.98
CA ARG A 4 24.10 83.33 31.57
C ARG A 4 24.13 81.99 30.76
N ALA A 5 23.76 81.92 29.47
CA ALA A 5 24.62 82.04 28.25
C ALA A 5 25.87 81.12 28.23
N SER A 6 26.35 80.54 27.12
CA SER A 6 26.04 80.60 25.65
C SER A 6 26.63 79.32 24.98
N SER A 7 26.46 78.89 23.72
CA SER A 7 25.89 79.36 22.42
C SER A 7 25.23 78.15 21.70
N ASN A 8 24.56 78.14 20.52
CA ASN A 8 24.66 78.82 19.21
C ASN A 8 25.94 78.55 18.38
N SER A 9 25.92 78.37 17.03
CA SER A 9 24.81 78.11 16.09
C SER A 9 25.28 77.82 14.63
N SER A 10 24.57 76.94 13.93
CA SER A 10 24.18 76.99 12.49
C SER A 10 25.16 77.35 11.35
N SER A 11 25.30 76.39 10.42
CA SER A 11 25.19 76.56 8.94
C SER A 11 26.22 77.37 8.12
N ARG A 12 26.71 76.77 7.02
CA ARG A 12 26.42 77.11 5.60
C ARG A 12 27.18 76.14 4.66
N ARG A 13 26.56 75.68 3.57
CA ARG A 13 26.83 76.01 2.13
C ARG A 13 28.30 75.92 1.69
N SER A 14 28.66 75.44 0.49
CA SER A 14 27.91 74.77 -0.61
C SER A 14 28.86 74.53 -1.79
N ARG A 15 28.53 73.60 -2.71
CA ARG A 15 29.21 73.39 -4.01
C ARG A 15 30.66 72.83 -3.85
N ASP A 16 31.34 72.34 -4.89
CA ASP A 16 31.06 72.34 -6.34
C ASP A 16 31.55 71.04 -7.04
N GLN A 17 31.27 70.93 -8.35
CA GLN A 17 31.86 70.08 -9.41
C GLN A 17 32.76 68.86 -9.05
N ALA A 18 32.55 67.62 -9.53
CA ALA A 18 32.21 67.08 -10.85
C ALA A 18 33.40 66.74 -11.79
N ALA A 19 33.36 65.49 -12.29
CA ALA A 19 33.86 64.99 -13.58
C ALA A 19 35.35 64.62 -13.80
N MET A 20 35.48 63.69 -14.77
CA MET A 20 36.62 63.39 -15.65
C MET A 20 37.84 62.53 -15.20
N ARG A 21 37.76 61.26 -15.63
CA ARG A 21 38.63 60.62 -16.66
C ARG A 21 39.92 59.88 -16.27
N ARG A 22 40.04 58.69 -16.90
CA ARG A 22 41.26 58.08 -17.50
C ARG A 22 42.30 57.53 -16.51
N ASN A 23 43.04 56.44 -16.79
CA ASN A 23 42.95 55.46 -17.90
C ASN A 23 43.59 54.11 -17.48
N SER A 24 43.53 53.15 -18.40
CA SER A 24 44.49 52.05 -18.58
C SER A 24 44.27 50.77 -17.76
N SER A 25 44.56 49.56 -18.28
CA SER A 25 44.66 49.11 -19.68
C SER A 25 44.81 47.58 -19.69
N GLY A 26 44.07 46.87 -20.54
CA GLY A 26 44.23 45.42 -20.69
C GLY A 26 42.98 44.77 -21.28
N GLY A 27 42.96 44.59 -22.59
CA GLY A 27 41.92 43.83 -23.28
C GLY A 27 42.54 42.95 -24.37
N ILE A 28 41.88 41.85 -24.70
CA ILE A 28 42.15 41.03 -25.87
C ILE A 28 40.84 40.36 -26.31
N THR A 29 40.42 40.72 -27.53
CA THR A 29 39.73 39.94 -28.60
C THR A 29 39.10 38.56 -28.26
N THR A 30 37.94 38.14 -28.82
CA THR A 30 37.05 38.72 -29.86
C THR A 30 35.73 37.93 -29.99
N ASP A 31 34.68 38.63 -30.46
CA ASP A 31 33.57 38.14 -31.34
C ASP A 31 32.56 37.09 -30.82
N GLY A 32 31.37 37.03 -31.45
CA GLY A 32 30.33 36.03 -31.22
C GLY A 32 28.91 36.59 -31.01
N SER A 33 28.23 37.05 -32.07
CA SER A 33 26.82 37.47 -31.99
C SER A 33 25.84 36.31 -31.67
N PRO A 34 24.72 36.56 -30.95
CA PRO A 34 23.86 35.49 -30.43
C PRO A 34 23.01 34.81 -31.52
N ARG A 35 23.16 33.49 -31.68
CA ARG A 35 22.26 32.68 -32.51
C ARG A 35 21.07 32.16 -31.71
N ARG A 36 19.86 32.31 -32.27
CA ARG A 36 18.66 31.60 -31.83
C ARG A 36 18.83 30.08 -32.00
N ALA A 37 18.47 29.32 -30.98
CA ALA A 37 18.00 27.93 -31.10
C ALA A 37 16.58 27.90 -30.48
N ALA A 38 15.52 27.76 -31.27
CA ALA A 38 15.04 26.48 -31.82
C ALA A 38 14.50 25.57 -30.69
N GLY A 39 13.20 25.70 -30.40
CA GLY A 39 12.54 24.95 -29.34
C GLY A 39 12.43 23.46 -29.64
N ARG A 40 12.70 22.62 -28.63
CA ARG A 40 12.39 21.18 -28.70
C ARG A 40 10.90 20.95 -28.44
N ARG A 41 10.25 20.18 -29.31
CA ARG A 41 8.91 19.63 -29.06
C ARG A 41 8.97 18.58 -27.94
N PRO A 42 7.88 18.37 -27.16
CA PRO A 42 7.79 17.19 -26.29
C PRO A 42 7.81 15.91 -27.13
N ALA A 43 8.35 14.83 -26.56
CA ALA A 43 8.34 13.52 -27.20
C ALA A 43 6.93 12.90 -27.08
N HIS A 44 6.34 12.49 -28.20
CA HIS A 44 5.17 11.60 -28.17
C HIS A 44 5.64 10.20 -27.79
N TYR A 45 5.12 9.68 -26.67
CA TYR A 45 5.26 8.26 -26.34
C TYR A 45 4.22 7.47 -27.14
N GLY A 46 4.68 6.69 -28.11
CA GLY A 46 3.83 5.71 -28.80
C GLY A 46 3.71 4.42 -28.00
N PRO A 47 2.62 3.64 -28.15
CA PRO A 47 2.50 2.35 -27.48
C PRO A 47 3.50 1.34 -28.04
N SER A 48 4.18 0.59 -27.16
CA SER A 48 5.00 -0.56 -27.55
C SER A 48 4.12 -1.71 -28.09
N PRO A 49 4.59 -2.48 -29.09
CA PRO A 49 3.86 -3.63 -29.60
C PRO A 49 3.83 -4.79 -28.59
N ALA A 50 2.72 -5.52 -28.56
CA ALA A 50 2.55 -6.70 -27.72
C ALA A 50 3.38 -7.91 -28.22
N PRO A 51 3.83 -8.82 -27.33
CA PRO A 51 4.55 -10.04 -27.72
C PRO A 51 3.62 -11.07 -28.38
N ASN A 52 4.05 -11.66 -29.49
CA ASN A 52 3.29 -12.68 -30.23
C ASN A 52 3.20 -14.02 -29.46
N SER A 53 2.03 -14.33 -28.91
CA SER A 53 1.73 -15.65 -28.34
C SER A 53 1.33 -16.66 -29.44
N SER A 54 2.31 -17.38 -30.00
CA SER A 54 2.06 -18.39 -31.05
C SER A 54 2.86 -19.69 -30.85
N THR A 55 2.58 -20.40 -29.75
CA THR A 55 3.09 -21.76 -29.52
C THR A 55 1.94 -22.68 -29.12
N ALA A 56 1.53 -23.58 -30.01
CA ALA A 56 0.44 -24.52 -29.75
C ALA A 56 0.87 -25.66 -28.80
N PRO A 57 -0.01 -26.16 -27.90
CA PRO A 57 0.32 -27.26 -27.01
C PRO A 57 0.45 -28.60 -27.77
N PRO A 58 1.37 -29.48 -27.35
CA PRO A 58 1.60 -30.77 -28.02
C PRO A 58 0.41 -31.73 -27.83
N ARG A 59 0.04 -32.44 -28.90
CA ARG A 59 -1.04 -33.43 -28.90
C ARG A 59 -0.60 -34.72 -28.18
N PHE A 60 -1.21 -35.01 -27.02
CA PHE A 60 -1.04 -36.31 -26.35
C PHE A 60 -1.69 -37.44 -27.16
N GLY A 61 -0.86 -38.25 -27.82
CA GLY A 61 -1.31 -39.45 -28.55
C GLY A 61 -1.75 -40.57 -27.62
N ARG A 62 -2.92 -41.15 -27.85
CA ARG A 62 -3.43 -42.30 -27.08
C ARG A 62 -2.65 -43.57 -27.39
N LEU A 63 -1.90 -44.09 -26.42
CA LEU A 63 -1.19 -45.37 -26.50
C LEU A 63 -1.78 -46.41 -25.52
N CYS A 64 -2.89 -47.02 -25.91
CA CYS A 64 -3.47 -48.16 -25.19
C CYS A 64 -2.62 -49.43 -25.37
N ARG A 65 -1.56 -49.60 -24.57
CA ARG A 65 -0.86 -50.90 -24.47
C ARG A 65 -1.72 -51.89 -23.67
N ARG A 66 -2.18 -52.96 -24.34
CA ARG A 66 -2.84 -54.10 -23.70
C ARG A 66 -1.85 -54.81 -22.75
N PHE A 67 -2.15 -54.82 -21.45
CA PHE A 67 -1.42 -55.66 -20.50
C PHE A 67 -1.87 -57.12 -20.64
N ARG A 68 -0.93 -58.06 -20.70
CA ARG A 68 -1.21 -59.50 -20.91
C ARG A 68 -1.00 -60.23 -19.59
N LEU A 69 -2.08 -60.73 -18.98
CA LEU A 69 -2.01 -61.49 -17.72
C LEU A 69 -1.30 -62.83 -17.92
N THR A 70 -0.14 -62.99 -17.27
CA THR A 70 0.53 -64.28 -17.08
C THR A 70 0.13 -64.87 -15.73
N ARG A 71 -0.11 -66.19 -15.70
CA ARG A 71 -0.39 -66.94 -14.46
C ARG A 71 0.93 -67.33 -13.77
N GLY A 72 0.93 -67.30 -12.44
CA GLY A 72 1.64 -68.31 -11.65
C GLY A 72 2.63 -67.82 -10.60
N ALA A 73 2.21 -67.87 -9.33
CA ALA A 73 3.04 -68.21 -8.18
C ALA A 73 2.13 -68.70 -7.04
N ARG A 74 2.62 -69.60 -6.18
CA ARG A 74 1.91 -70.13 -5.00
C ARG A 74 2.85 -70.10 -3.79
N ALA A 75 2.41 -69.48 -2.70
CA ALA A 75 3.11 -69.38 -1.41
C ALA A 75 2.12 -69.68 -0.24
N PRO A 76 2.60 -69.95 0.99
CA PRO A 76 1.93 -70.94 1.85
C PRO A 76 0.98 -70.38 2.94
N ARG A 77 0.24 -71.31 3.56
CA ARG A 77 -0.63 -71.11 4.73
C ARG A 77 0.16 -71.08 6.05
N PRO A 78 -0.31 -70.34 7.07
CA PRO A 78 -0.25 -70.78 8.47
C PRO A 78 -1.57 -71.47 8.91
N HIS A 79 -1.55 -72.13 10.06
CA HIS A 79 -2.70 -72.88 10.58
C HIS A 79 -3.61 -72.05 11.50
N SER A 80 -4.90 -72.35 11.49
CA SER A 80 -5.82 -72.21 12.64
C SER A 80 -6.95 -73.24 12.52
N ARG A 81 -7.50 -73.69 13.65
CA ARG A 81 -8.40 -74.86 13.70
C ARG A 81 -9.85 -74.48 13.39
N PHE A 82 -10.57 -75.40 12.74
CA PHE A 82 -12.02 -75.34 12.57
C PHE A 82 -12.75 -75.47 13.91
N VAL A 83 -13.79 -74.67 14.08
CA VAL A 83 -15.01 -75.06 14.81
C VAL A 83 -16.19 -74.67 13.92
N ASN A 84 -17.02 -75.63 13.53
CA ASN A 84 -18.17 -75.37 12.66
C ASN A 84 -19.32 -74.75 13.48
N HIS A 85 -19.76 -73.55 13.11
CA HIS A 85 -21.14 -73.11 13.27
C HIS A 85 -21.66 -72.65 11.90
N ALA A 86 -22.95 -72.88 11.62
CA ALA A 86 -23.51 -72.70 10.30
C ALA A 86 -23.58 -71.22 9.89
N ALA A 87 -23.29 -70.94 8.61
CA ALA A 87 -23.59 -69.64 8.05
C ALA A 87 -25.12 -69.49 7.89
N PRO A 88 -25.73 -68.36 8.30
CA PRO A 88 -27.08 -68.04 7.88
C PRO A 88 -27.09 -67.81 6.37
N ALA A 89 -28.17 -68.20 5.70
CA ALA A 89 -28.29 -68.02 4.25
C ALA A 89 -28.39 -66.53 3.88
N CYS A 90 -27.85 -66.16 2.72
CA CYS A 90 -28.06 -64.83 2.14
C CYS A 90 -29.52 -64.67 1.69
N ALA A 91 -30.37 -64.22 2.61
CA ALA A 91 -31.75 -63.85 2.32
C ALA A 91 -31.80 -62.42 1.74
N HIS A 92 -32.37 -62.31 0.54
CA HIS A 92 -32.94 -61.12 -0.12
C HIS A 92 -32.19 -59.77 -0.01
N ALA A 93 -31.75 -59.28 -1.18
CA ALA A 93 -31.59 -57.85 -1.38
C ALA A 93 -32.99 -57.22 -1.52
N GLU A 94 -33.44 -56.51 -0.48
CA GLU A 94 -34.63 -55.66 -0.54
C GLU A 94 -34.30 -54.27 -1.11
N ASP A 95 -35.31 -53.60 -1.65
CA ASP A 95 -35.14 -52.44 -2.53
C ASP A 95 -34.41 -51.25 -1.89
N ILE A 96 -33.34 -50.78 -2.55
CA ILE A 96 -32.98 -49.36 -2.52
C ILE A 96 -34.05 -48.61 -3.32
N ALA A 97 -35.17 -48.34 -2.65
CA ALA A 97 -36.28 -47.61 -3.21
C ALA A 97 -35.79 -46.27 -3.77
N ARG A 98 -36.03 -46.02 -5.07
CA ARG A 98 -35.73 -44.74 -5.73
C ARG A 98 -36.77 -43.68 -5.33
N GLY A 99 -36.87 -43.43 -4.03
CA GLY A 99 -37.77 -42.43 -3.48
C GLY A 99 -37.49 -41.08 -4.09
N THR A 100 -38.48 -40.53 -4.80
CA THR A 100 -38.43 -39.12 -5.21
C THR A 100 -38.27 -38.29 -3.94
N PRO A 101 -37.28 -37.39 -3.82
CA PRO A 101 -37.08 -36.63 -2.60
C PRO A 101 -38.38 -35.88 -2.27
N PRO A 102 -38.87 -35.94 -1.01
CA PRO A 102 -40.18 -35.42 -0.66
C PRO A 102 -40.26 -33.94 -1.03
N ARG A 103 -41.37 -33.52 -1.65
CA ARG A 103 -41.52 -32.14 -2.18
C ARG A 103 -41.18 -31.06 -1.14
N ALA A 104 -41.45 -31.32 0.14
CA ALA A 104 -41.07 -30.46 1.26
C ALA A 104 -39.55 -30.23 1.39
N ALA A 105 -38.71 -31.24 1.13
CA ALA A 105 -37.24 -31.10 1.17
C ALA A 105 -36.71 -30.29 -0.02
N LEU A 106 -37.28 -30.48 -1.21
CA LEU A 106 -36.98 -29.65 -2.39
C LEU A 106 -37.40 -28.19 -2.17
N LEU A 107 -38.59 -27.96 -1.60
CA LEU A 107 -39.07 -26.62 -1.23
C LEU A 107 -38.21 -25.97 -0.15
N ALA A 108 -37.81 -26.71 0.89
CA ALA A 108 -36.93 -26.20 1.94
C ALA A 108 -35.56 -25.79 1.39
N LEU A 109 -34.96 -26.63 0.52
CA LEU A 109 -33.69 -26.33 -0.13
C LEU A 109 -33.79 -25.11 -1.07
N ALA A 110 -34.85 -25.02 -1.88
CA ALA A 110 -35.10 -23.85 -2.73
C ALA A 110 -35.33 -22.57 -1.92
N THR A 111 -36.01 -22.66 -0.77
CA THR A 111 -36.22 -21.51 0.13
C THR A 111 -34.89 -21.09 0.78
N GLY A 112 -34.01 -22.04 1.13
CA GLY A 112 -32.68 -21.77 1.67
C GLY A 112 -31.77 -21.04 0.66
N LEU A 113 -31.75 -21.47 -0.60
CA LEU A 113 -30.98 -20.77 -1.65
C LEU A 113 -31.53 -19.38 -1.95
N GLY A 114 -32.84 -19.15 -1.81
CA GLY A 114 -33.47 -17.84 -2.01
C GLY A 114 -33.13 -16.78 -0.95
N LEU A 115 -32.51 -17.17 0.17
CA LEU A 115 -32.09 -16.27 1.24
C LEU A 115 -30.59 -15.90 1.19
N ALA A 116 -29.86 -16.37 0.18
CA ALA A 116 -28.47 -15.98 -0.07
C ALA A 116 -28.40 -14.57 -0.64
N SER A 117 -28.51 -13.55 0.23
CA SER A 117 -28.12 -12.17 -0.12
C SER A 117 -26.67 -12.15 -0.63
N PRO A 118 -26.33 -11.28 -1.61
CA PRO A 118 -24.95 -11.11 -2.01
C PRO A 118 -24.12 -10.67 -0.79
N ALA A 119 -23.06 -11.42 -0.48
CA ALA A 119 -22.16 -11.09 0.61
C ALA A 119 -21.26 -9.93 0.18
N SER A 120 -21.74 -8.70 0.38
CA SER A 120 -20.97 -7.46 0.21
C SER A 120 -19.79 -7.41 1.18
N ALA A 121 -18.68 -7.99 0.75
CA ALA A 121 -17.44 -8.12 1.51
C ALA A 121 -16.34 -7.23 0.89
N HIS A 122 -16.45 -5.92 1.11
CA HIS A 122 -15.33 -4.98 1.05
C HIS A 122 -15.32 -4.14 2.34
N PRO A 123 -14.16 -3.78 2.89
CA PRO A 123 -12.80 -4.05 2.38
C PRO A 123 -12.40 -5.54 2.53
N HIS A 124 -11.36 -5.97 1.81
CA HIS A 124 -10.78 -7.31 1.95
C HIS A 124 -9.61 -7.38 2.93
N VAL A 125 -8.92 -6.26 3.15
CA VAL A 125 -7.78 -6.15 4.08
C VAL A 125 -7.99 -4.93 4.96
N PHE A 126 -7.77 -5.06 6.27
CA PHE A 126 -7.77 -3.94 7.20
C PHE A 126 -6.34 -3.65 7.65
N VAL A 127 -5.95 -2.37 7.61
CA VAL A 127 -4.63 -1.91 8.04
C VAL A 127 -4.77 -0.86 9.14
N THR A 128 -4.28 -1.20 10.32
CA THR A 128 -4.06 -0.24 11.40
C THR A 128 -2.76 0.51 11.13
N ALA A 129 -2.86 1.75 10.69
CA ALA A 129 -1.74 2.59 10.31
C ALA A 129 -1.26 3.49 11.46
N ARG A 130 0.06 3.68 11.52
CA ARG A 130 0.76 4.74 12.26
C ARG A 130 1.77 5.42 11.33
N ALA A 131 2.10 6.68 11.62
CA ALA A 131 3.14 7.41 10.88
C ALA A 131 4.02 8.29 11.77
N GLU A 132 5.34 8.21 11.60
CA GLU A 132 6.28 9.21 12.11
C GLU A 132 6.65 10.19 11.00
N ILE A 133 6.44 11.48 11.22
CA ILE A 133 6.84 12.56 10.31
C ILE A 133 8.28 12.93 10.64
N LEU A 134 9.21 12.68 9.71
CA LEU A 134 10.63 12.89 9.92
C LEU A 134 11.03 14.27 9.39
N TYR A 135 11.45 15.15 10.29
CA TYR A 135 12.01 16.45 9.93
C TYR A 135 13.52 16.35 9.66
N ALA A 136 14.07 17.42 9.08
CA ALA A 136 15.49 17.68 8.99
C ALA A 136 15.86 18.86 9.92
N PRO A 137 17.16 19.06 10.26
CA PRO A 137 17.59 20.12 11.18
C PRO A 137 17.26 21.57 10.76
N ASP A 138 16.86 21.78 9.50
CA ASP A 138 16.40 23.07 8.95
C ASP A 138 14.89 23.31 9.11
N GLY A 139 14.16 22.37 9.72
CA GLY A 139 12.71 22.43 9.90
C GLY A 139 11.88 22.00 8.68
N THR A 140 12.51 21.49 7.62
CA THR A 140 11.78 20.83 6.51
C THR A 140 11.34 19.42 6.92
N VAL A 141 10.21 18.95 6.38
CA VAL A 141 9.86 17.51 6.41
C VAL A 141 10.60 16.82 5.28
N ARG A 142 11.36 15.77 5.60
CA ARG A 142 12.15 15.00 4.61
C ARG A 142 11.54 13.65 4.24
N ALA A 143 10.77 13.04 5.15
CA ALA A 143 10.21 11.71 4.96
C ALA A 143 9.04 11.43 5.92
N LEU A 144 8.29 10.36 5.63
CA LEU A 144 7.38 9.71 6.56
C LEU A 144 7.93 8.31 6.85
N LYS A 145 7.84 7.84 8.09
CA LYS A 145 8.05 6.43 8.45
C LYS A 145 6.70 5.82 8.77
N HIS A 146 6.26 4.88 7.95
CA HIS A 146 5.00 4.16 8.11
C HIS A 146 5.22 2.93 8.98
N ILE A 147 4.24 2.65 9.85
CA ILE A 147 4.13 1.38 10.57
C ILE A 147 2.69 0.90 10.37
N TRP A 148 2.52 -0.22 9.66
CA TRP A 148 1.23 -0.74 9.20
C TRP A 148 1.04 -2.16 9.73
N SER A 149 0.09 -2.34 10.65
CA SER A 149 -0.32 -3.65 11.15
C SER A 149 -1.55 -4.14 10.39
N PHE A 150 -1.43 -5.28 9.71
CA PHE A 150 -2.51 -5.92 8.97
C PHE A 150 -3.43 -6.72 9.90
N ASP A 151 -4.67 -6.99 9.48
CA ASP A 151 -5.55 -7.91 10.21
C ASP A 151 -5.02 -9.36 10.26
N GLU A 152 -5.58 -10.16 11.16
CA GLU A 152 -5.17 -11.55 11.39
C GLU A 152 -5.35 -12.45 10.15
N ALA A 153 -6.39 -12.22 9.35
CA ALA A 153 -6.71 -13.07 8.20
C ALA A 153 -5.76 -12.80 7.02
N TYR A 154 -5.50 -11.54 6.70
CA TYR A 154 -4.48 -11.17 5.71
C TYR A 154 -3.08 -11.56 6.19
N SER A 155 -2.77 -11.36 7.48
CA SER A 155 -1.49 -11.78 8.09
C SER A 155 -1.25 -13.29 7.97
N ALA A 156 -2.27 -14.12 8.24
CA ALA A 156 -2.23 -15.57 8.10
C ALA A 156 -2.32 -16.07 6.64
N TYR A 157 -2.69 -15.21 5.70
CA TYR A 157 -2.66 -15.50 4.25
C TYR A 157 -1.27 -15.20 3.66
N ILE A 158 -0.75 -13.99 3.87
CA ILE A 158 0.46 -13.51 3.21
C ILE A 158 1.75 -14.17 3.73
N THR A 159 1.71 -14.79 4.92
CA THR A 159 2.85 -15.50 5.52
C THR A 159 2.90 -17.01 5.24
N GLN A 160 1.99 -17.55 4.44
CA GLN A 160 1.91 -18.99 4.19
C GLN A 160 3.19 -19.54 3.52
N GLY A 161 3.80 -20.55 4.13
CA GLY A 161 5.03 -21.17 3.65
C GLY A 161 6.31 -20.34 3.85
N LEU A 162 6.26 -19.26 4.63
CA LEU A 162 7.47 -18.49 4.99
C LEU A 162 8.23 -19.08 6.18
N ASP A 163 7.57 -19.81 7.07
CA ASP A 163 8.20 -20.64 8.11
C ASP A 163 8.91 -21.82 7.42
N LYS A 164 10.25 -21.77 7.40
CA LYS A 164 11.10 -22.76 6.72
C LYS A 164 11.66 -23.81 7.67
N ASN A 165 11.63 -23.54 8.98
CA ASN A 165 12.20 -24.44 9.99
C ASN A 165 11.14 -25.27 10.73
N GLY A 166 9.86 -24.89 10.63
CA GLY A 166 8.71 -25.54 11.26
C GLY A 166 8.52 -25.20 12.74
N ASP A 167 9.11 -24.11 13.25
CA ASP A 167 9.04 -23.74 14.68
C ASP A 167 7.79 -22.91 15.05
N GLY A 168 6.99 -22.50 14.07
CA GLY A 168 5.74 -21.76 14.26
C GLY A 168 5.91 -20.25 14.44
N LYS A 169 7.11 -19.71 14.19
CA LYS A 169 7.43 -18.28 14.16
C LYS A 169 7.95 -17.89 12.79
N LEU A 170 8.17 -16.60 12.59
CA LEU A 170 8.76 -16.05 11.37
C LEU A 170 9.88 -15.10 11.75
N THR A 171 11.10 -15.45 11.37
CA THR A 171 12.27 -14.61 11.60
C THR A 171 12.32 -13.44 10.62
N PRO A 172 13.06 -12.34 10.93
CA PRO A 172 13.27 -11.25 9.99
C PRO A 172 13.88 -11.72 8.65
N ASP A 173 14.74 -12.75 8.67
CA ASP A 173 15.38 -13.31 7.48
C ASP A 173 14.40 -14.12 6.61
N GLU A 174 13.39 -14.75 7.21
CA GLU A 174 12.30 -15.42 6.48
C GLU A 174 11.33 -14.42 5.85
N LEU A 175 11.07 -13.32 6.56
CA LEU A 175 10.19 -12.24 6.12
C LEU A 175 10.85 -11.24 5.15
N ALA A 176 12.18 -11.26 5.00
CA ALA A 176 12.94 -10.24 4.28
C ALA A 176 12.51 -10.03 2.81
N GLU A 177 12.32 -11.11 2.06
CA GLU A 177 11.89 -11.01 0.65
C GLU A 177 10.43 -10.54 0.52
N LEU A 178 9.54 -10.93 1.46
CA LEU A 178 8.18 -10.40 1.50
C LEU A 178 8.19 -8.89 1.83
N ALA A 179 9.04 -8.45 2.76
CA ALA A 179 9.19 -7.05 3.11
C ALA A 179 9.66 -6.21 1.91
N LYS A 180 10.58 -6.76 1.13
CA LYS A 180 11.06 -6.18 -0.13
C LYS A 180 9.96 -6.12 -1.19
N VAL A 181 9.31 -7.24 -1.53
CA VAL A 181 8.25 -7.29 -2.57
C VAL A 181 7.06 -6.39 -2.22
N ASN A 182 6.64 -6.36 -0.95
CA ASN A 182 5.57 -5.47 -0.48
C ASN A 182 5.91 -3.99 -0.68
N VAL A 183 7.18 -3.60 -0.55
CA VAL A 183 7.62 -2.19 -0.61
C VAL A 183 8.06 -1.77 -2.01
N GLU A 184 8.58 -2.69 -2.82
CA GLU A 184 8.91 -2.48 -4.24
C GLU A 184 7.65 -2.28 -5.10
N SER A 185 6.48 -2.78 -4.68
CA SER A 185 5.18 -2.64 -5.38
C SER A 185 4.35 -1.41 -4.95
N LEU A 186 4.67 -0.77 -3.81
CA LEU A 186 3.97 0.45 -3.38
C LEU A 186 3.94 1.62 -4.39
N PRO A 187 4.95 1.88 -5.24
CA PRO A 187 4.91 2.97 -6.21
C PRO A 187 3.72 2.89 -7.19
N ASP A 188 3.33 1.69 -7.60
CA ASP A 188 2.28 1.46 -8.61
C ASP A 188 0.88 1.86 -8.10
N VAL A 189 0.70 1.85 -6.77
CA VAL A 189 -0.53 2.24 -6.06
C VAL A 189 -0.40 3.58 -5.32
N GLY A 190 0.62 4.39 -5.66
CA GLY A 190 0.84 5.70 -5.04
C GLY A 190 1.12 5.62 -3.52
N PHE A 191 1.72 4.53 -3.07
CA PHE A 191 2.07 4.24 -1.67
C PHE A 191 0.87 4.23 -0.70
N PHE A 192 -0.36 4.14 -1.21
CA PHE A 192 -1.61 4.39 -0.47
C PHE A 192 -1.54 5.68 0.39
N THR A 193 -0.78 6.69 -0.05
CA THR A 193 -0.43 7.84 0.79
C THR A 193 -0.42 9.13 -0.03
N THR A 194 -1.20 10.12 0.38
CA THR A 194 -1.17 11.48 -0.20
C THR A 194 -0.70 12.49 0.85
N VAL A 195 0.25 13.36 0.46
CA VAL A 195 0.83 14.38 1.34
C VAL A 195 0.69 15.77 0.72
N LYS A 196 0.32 16.76 1.54
CA LYS A 196 0.20 18.18 1.17
C LYS A 196 0.91 19.08 2.16
N ALA A 197 2.04 19.67 1.77
CA ALA A 197 2.76 20.69 2.56
C ALA A 197 2.29 22.09 2.14
N ASN A 198 1.79 22.87 3.10
CA ASN A 198 1.20 24.20 2.89
C ASN A 198 0.18 24.22 1.73
N GLY A 199 -0.63 23.17 1.62
CA GLY A 199 -1.63 22.96 0.56
C GLY A 199 -1.10 22.38 -0.77
N ARG A 200 0.22 22.34 -0.98
CA ARG A 200 0.84 21.82 -2.21
C ARG A 200 1.07 20.30 -2.12
N PRO A 201 0.60 19.48 -3.08
CA PRO A 201 0.96 18.06 -3.16
C PRO A 201 2.48 17.86 -3.13
N GLN A 202 2.94 16.78 -2.49
CA GLN A 202 4.34 16.38 -2.45
C GLN A 202 4.54 15.06 -3.21
N GLU A 203 5.69 14.90 -3.86
CA GLU A 203 6.08 13.66 -4.53
C GLU A 203 7.03 12.84 -3.67
N PHE A 204 6.96 11.52 -3.76
CA PHE A 204 7.80 10.59 -2.99
C PHE A 204 8.98 10.03 -3.79
N GLY A 205 10.11 9.80 -3.12
CA GLY A 205 11.24 9.04 -3.64
C GLY A 205 11.09 7.54 -3.35
N THR A 206 12.12 6.76 -3.68
CA THR A 206 12.16 5.32 -3.40
C THR A 206 12.04 5.04 -1.90
N PRO A 207 11.14 4.16 -1.46
CA PRO A 207 11.09 3.70 -0.06
C PRO A 207 12.41 3.07 0.41
N THR A 208 12.67 3.14 1.70
CA THR A 208 13.89 2.62 2.34
C THR A 208 13.60 2.04 3.72
N GLY A 209 14.50 1.19 4.23
CA GLY A 209 14.34 0.61 5.58
C GLY A 209 13.09 -0.24 5.75
N ALA A 210 12.72 -1.00 4.71
CA ALA A 210 11.63 -1.97 4.74
C ALA A 210 11.96 -3.10 5.74
N GLY A 211 10.97 -3.47 6.56
CA GLY A 211 11.08 -4.59 7.48
C GLY A 211 9.70 -5.07 7.93
N LEU A 212 9.57 -6.38 8.14
CA LEU A 212 8.36 -7.02 8.63
C LEU A 212 8.63 -7.68 9.98
N VAL A 213 7.65 -7.61 10.87
CA VAL A 213 7.60 -8.38 12.11
C VAL A 213 6.26 -9.10 12.17
N PHE A 214 6.26 -10.40 12.44
CA PHE A 214 5.06 -11.17 12.72
C PHE A 214 5.03 -11.53 14.21
N ASP A 215 4.08 -10.95 14.94
CA ASP A 215 3.92 -11.16 16.38
C ASP A 215 2.43 -11.25 16.73
N ASN A 216 2.06 -12.08 17.70
CA ASN A 216 0.68 -12.28 18.16
C ASN A 216 -0.35 -12.56 17.02
N ARG A 217 0.11 -13.16 15.90
CA ARG A 217 -0.60 -13.43 14.62
C ARG A 217 -0.87 -12.19 13.75
N ILE A 218 -0.31 -11.05 14.11
CA ILE A 218 -0.38 -9.78 13.36
C ILE A 218 0.94 -9.55 12.63
N LEU A 219 0.87 -9.40 11.31
CA LEU A 219 2.00 -8.94 10.51
C LEU A 219 2.05 -7.41 10.55
N THR A 220 3.23 -6.85 10.84
CA THR A 220 3.46 -5.41 10.86
C THR A 220 4.61 -5.02 9.92
N LEU A 221 4.30 -4.21 8.91
CA LEU A 221 5.27 -3.62 7.98
C LEU A 221 5.75 -2.27 8.50
N THR A 222 7.06 -2.06 8.51
CA THR A 222 7.68 -0.75 8.71
C THR A 222 8.47 -0.37 7.45
N TYR A 223 8.33 0.87 6.99
CA TYR A 223 9.18 1.43 5.92
C TYR A 223 9.27 2.97 6.04
N THR A 224 10.30 3.54 5.41
CA THR A 224 10.51 5.00 5.31
C THR A 224 10.29 5.47 3.89
N LEU A 225 9.32 6.37 3.70
CA LEU A 225 8.92 7.00 2.44
C LEU A 225 9.49 8.43 2.37
N PRO A 226 10.60 8.66 1.66
CA PRO A 226 11.17 10.01 1.53
C PRO A 226 10.33 10.89 0.60
N LEU A 227 10.32 12.20 0.83
CA LEU A 227 9.87 13.16 -0.18
C LEU A 227 11.00 13.37 -1.22
N LYS A 228 10.67 13.54 -2.50
CA LYS A 228 11.68 13.87 -3.55
C LYS A 228 12.38 15.21 -3.29
N THR A 229 11.72 16.10 -2.56
CA THR A 229 12.24 17.41 -2.15
C THR A 229 11.76 17.66 -0.73
N PRO A 230 12.65 17.96 0.24
CA PRO A 230 12.24 18.31 1.59
C PRO A 230 11.31 19.53 1.60
N ALA A 231 10.24 19.45 2.39
CA ALA A 231 9.11 20.37 2.31
C ALA A 231 9.02 21.28 3.55
N HIS A 232 9.06 22.60 3.36
CA HIS A 232 8.71 23.55 4.42
C HIS A 232 7.20 23.47 4.70
N ALA A 233 6.83 23.11 5.93
CA ALA A 233 5.44 22.87 6.33
C ALA A 233 4.96 23.75 7.51
N SER A 234 5.54 24.95 7.66
CA SER A 234 5.29 25.95 8.71
C SER A 234 3.88 26.60 8.73
N ARG A 235 2.89 25.95 8.10
CA ARG A 235 1.46 26.26 8.27
C ARG A 235 0.65 24.98 8.40
N SER A 236 0.95 23.99 7.55
CA SER A 236 0.26 22.71 7.53
C SER A 236 1.07 21.63 6.83
N PHE A 237 1.21 20.46 7.46
CA PHE A 237 1.54 19.20 6.80
C PHE A 237 0.32 18.27 6.88
N GLY A 238 -0.39 18.10 5.76
CA GLY A 238 -1.51 17.17 5.66
C GLY A 238 -1.06 15.81 5.14
N ILE A 239 -1.54 14.74 5.75
CA ILE A 239 -1.31 13.33 5.38
C ILE A 239 -2.67 12.65 5.26
N GLU A 240 -2.82 11.83 4.25
CA GLU A 240 -3.95 10.94 4.02
C GLU A 240 -3.38 9.57 3.69
N ILE A 241 -3.80 8.53 4.43
CA ILE A 241 -3.41 7.14 4.17
C ILE A 241 -4.68 6.40 3.79
N GLY A 242 -4.68 5.72 2.64
CA GLY A 242 -5.90 5.21 2.04
C GLY A 242 -5.76 4.61 0.65
N ASP A 243 -6.66 3.68 0.37
CA ASP A 243 -6.86 3.05 -0.93
C ASP A 243 -8.06 3.70 -1.64
N PRO A 244 -7.89 4.30 -2.83
CA PRO A 244 -9.00 4.81 -3.63
C PRO A 244 -10.05 3.74 -3.98
N THR A 245 -9.62 2.49 -4.19
CA THR A 245 -10.48 1.35 -4.55
C THR A 245 -11.20 0.72 -3.35
N TYR A 246 -10.82 1.08 -2.13
CA TYR A 246 -11.31 0.50 -0.88
C TYR A 246 -11.15 -1.03 -0.73
N PHE A 247 -10.26 -1.66 -1.52
CA PHE A 247 -9.85 -3.04 -1.31
C PHE A 247 -9.11 -3.19 0.03
N VAL A 248 -8.24 -2.22 0.35
CA VAL A 248 -7.53 -2.09 1.63
C VAL A 248 -8.08 -0.92 2.45
N ALA A 249 -8.78 -1.20 3.54
CA ALA A 249 -9.21 -0.17 4.49
C ALA A 249 -8.06 0.19 5.44
N PHE A 250 -7.43 1.34 5.18
CA PHE A 250 -6.51 1.98 6.11
C PHE A 250 -7.28 2.80 7.14
N ASP A 251 -7.05 2.54 8.43
CA ASP A 251 -7.38 3.49 9.49
C ASP A 251 -6.13 3.87 10.29
N ILE A 252 -5.94 5.17 10.51
CA ILE A 252 -4.90 5.68 11.41
C ILE A 252 -5.37 5.40 12.84
N VAL A 253 -4.64 4.59 13.61
CA VAL A 253 -5.09 4.08 14.92
C VAL A 253 -5.64 5.19 15.85
N ASP A 254 -6.65 4.90 16.68
CA ASP A 254 -7.15 5.87 17.67
C ASP A 254 -6.33 5.80 18.96
N ALA A 255 -5.10 6.32 18.89
CA ALA A 255 -4.15 6.35 20.01
C ALA A 255 -3.24 7.61 19.98
N PRO A 256 -2.67 8.04 21.12
CA PRO A 256 -1.81 9.24 21.17
C PRO A 256 -0.52 9.15 20.34
N ASP A 257 -0.09 7.93 19.98
CA ASP A 257 1.10 7.64 19.16
C ASP A 257 0.79 7.48 17.66
N ALA A 258 -0.48 7.65 17.25
CA ALA A 258 -0.94 7.32 15.90
C ALA A 258 -0.20 8.08 14.78
N VAL A 259 -0.03 9.39 14.97
CA VAL A 259 0.84 10.21 14.12
C VAL A 259 1.69 11.08 15.04
N ILE A 260 3.00 10.99 14.88
CA ILE A 260 3.99 11.67 15.73
C ILE A 260 5.05 12.36 14.87
N THR A 261 5.73 13.36 15.43
CA THR A 261 6.78 14.11 14.75
C THR A 261 8.15 13.78 15.36
N ARG A 262 9.15 13.48 14.53
CA ARG A 262 10.57 13.35 14.92
C ARG A 262 11.33 14.60 14.50
N ASP A 263 12.19 15.10 15.39
CA ASP A 263 13.13 16.21 15.17
C ASP A 263 12.48 17.54 14.71
N ALA A 264 11.19 17.70 15.00
CA ALA A 264 10.37 18.82 14.54
C ALA A 264 10.55 20.10 15.40
N PRO A 265 10.16 21.27 14.87
CA PRO A 265 10.10 22.51 15.65
C PRO A 265 9.31 22.37 16.96
N LYS A 266 9.78 23.02 18.03
CA LYS A 266 9.09 22.99 19.33
C LYS A 266 7.71 23.64 19.20
N GLY A 267 6.67 22.94 19.66
CA GLY A 267 5.29 23.44 19.63
C GLY A 267 4.47 22.98 18.42
N CYS A 268 4.94 22.05 17.60
CA CYS A 268 4.08 21.39 16.61
C CYS A 268 2.89 20.68 17.28
N ILE A 269 1.70 20.81 16.69
CA ILE A 269 0.46 20.18 17.11
C ILE A 269 0.02 19.20 16.02
N VAL A 270 -0.22 17.95 16.41
CA VAL A 270 -0.83 16.92 15.55
C VAL A 270 -2.33 16.87 15.80
N ARG A 271 -3.13 16.76 14.74
CA ARG A 271 -4.57 16.46 14.81
C ARG A 271 -4.93 15.37 13.82
N VAL A 272 -5.47 14.27 14.32
CA VAL A 272 -6.11 13.24 13.50
C VAL A 272 -7.56 13.67 13.23
N ALA A 273 -7.95 13.66 11.95
CA ALA A 273 -9.28 14.02 11.47
C ALA A 273 -9.93 12.77 10.89
N ARG A 274 -10.85 12.19 11.65
CA ARG A 274 -11.68 11.05 11.26
C ARG A 274 -12.59 11.43 10.08
N PRO A 275 -12.93 10.48 9.19
CA PRO A 275 -14.02 10.68 8.23
C PRO A 275 -15.34 10.94 8.96
N PRO A 276 -16.31 11.64 8.34
CA PRO A 276 -17.68 11.70 8.86
C PRO A 276 -18.34 10.31 8.81
N LYS A 277 -19.50 10.16 9.44
CA LYS A 277 -20.36 8.99 9.16
C LYS A 277 -20.67 8.97 7.67
N LEU A 278 -20.47 7.80 7.06
CA LEU A 278 -20.62 7.63 5.62
C LEU A 278 -22.08 7.83 5.18
N ASP A 279 -22.27 8.46 4.03
CA ASP A 279 -23.59 8.55 3.41
C ASP A 279 -24.06 7.16 2.93
N PRO A 280 -25.34 6.78 3.12
CA PRO A 280 -25.84 5.45 2.72
C PRO A 280 -25.62 5.09 1.26
N VAL A 281 -25.61 6.05 0.33
CA VAL A 281 -25.34 5.81 -1.10
C VAL A 281 -23.87 5.47 -1.32
N ILE A 282 -22.96 6.18 -0.64
CA ILE A 282 -21.53 5.86 -0.69
C ILE A 282 -21.25 4.54 0.03
N GLN A 283 -21.95 4.25 1.15
CA GLN A 283 -21.84 2.97 1.84
C GLN A 283 -22.30 1.79 0.97
N GLN A 284 -23.44 1.93 0.29
CA GLN A 284 -23.93 0.91 -0.64
C GLN A 284 -22.98 0.75 -1.83
N LYS A 285 -22.37 1.84 -2.31
CA LYS A 285 -21.40 1.79 -3.40
C LYS A 285 -20.10 1.09 -2.98
N LEU A 286 -19.51 1.45 -1.84
CA LEU A 286 -18.32 0.78 -1.29
C LEU A 286 -18.57 -0.72 -1.01
N ALA A 287 -19.82 -1.09 -0.69
CA ALA A 287 -20.28 -2.47 -0.57
C ALA A 287 -20.53 -3.19 -1.91
N GLN A 288 -20.32 -2.52 -3.05
CA GLN A 288 -20.56 -2.99 -4.42
C GLN A 288 -19.40 -2.66 -5.38
N GLU A 289 -18.24 -2.22 -4.89
CA GLU A 289 -17.07 -1.88 -5.73
C GLU A 289 -16.63 -3.11 -6.55
N ASP A 290 -16.51 -2.91 -7.86
CA ASP A 290 -16.05 -3.91 -8.82
C ASP A 290 -14.57 -3.66 -9.10
N ILE A 291 -13.71 -4.62 -8.75
CA ILE A 291 -12.25 -4.54 -8.97
C ILE A 291 -11.85 -4.45 -10.45
N THR A 292 -12.80 -4.59 -11.39
CA THR A 292 -12.61 -4.40 -12.83
C THR A 292 -13.19 -3.08 -13.35
N ALA A 293 -13.94 -2.32 -12.53
CA ALA A 293 -14.37 -0.97 -12.84
C ALA A 293 -13.20 0.02 -12.82
N THR A 294 -13.41 1.22 -13.36
CA THR A 294 -12.41 2.30 -13.26
C THR A 294 -12.39 2.85 -11.83
N PRO A 295 -11.26 2.84 -11.11
CA PRO A 295 -11.17 3.41 -9.78
C PRO A 295 -11.58 4.88 -9.76
N ASP A 296 -12.46 5.25 -8.82
CA ASP A 296 -12.66 6.65 -8.44
C ASP A 296 -12.21 6.90 -7.00
N THR A 297 -12.57 8.06 -6.44
CA THR A 297 -12.04 8.53 -5.14
C THR A 297 -13.01 8.28 -3.98
N SER A 298 -14.02 7.42 -4.17
CA SER A 298 -14.99 7.08 -3.12
C SER A 298 -14.34 6.40 -1.90
N GLY A 299 -13.32 5.56 -2.10
CA GLY A 299 -12.52 5.00 -1.01
C GLY A 299 -11.81 6.06 -0.16
N LEU A 300 -11.52 7.25 -0.71
CA LEU A 300 -10.91 8.38 0.01
C LEU A 300 -11.89 9.25 0.81
N GLN A 301 -13.17 8.84 0.88
CA GLN A 301 -14.18 9.45 1.75
C GLN A 301 -14.24 8.80 3.14
N VAL A 302 -13.74 7.57 3.27
CA VAL A 302 -13.67 6.78 4.51
C VAL A 302 -12.28 6.73 5.14
N THR A 303 -11.31 7.46 4.58
CA THR A 303 -9.92 7.47 5.06
C THR A 303 -9.71 8.48 6.18
N THR A 304 -9.00 8.06 7.23
CA THR A 304 -8.58 8.99 8.28
C THR A 304 -7.41 9.84 7.81
N ARG A 305 -7.52 11.15 8.02
CA ARG A 305 -6.49 12.15 7.68
C ARG A 305 -5.73 12.58 8.93
N ALA A 306 -4.48 12.98 8.78
CA ALA A 306 -3.72 13.65 9.82
C ALA A 306 -3.24 15.03 9.35
N LEU A 307 -3.26 16.00 10.25
CA LEU A 307 -2.81 17.37 10.00
C LEU A 307 -1.85 17.78 11.10
N VAL A 308 -0.65 18.22 10.73
CA VAL A 308 0.31 18.82 11.64
C VAL A 308 0.48 20.30 11.32
N ALA A 309 0.43 21.14 12.35
CA ALA A 309 0.77 22.55 12.27
C ALA A 309 1.93 22.83 13.21
N CYS A 310 2.96 23.52 12.73
CA CYS A 310 4.10 23.97 13.52
C CYS A 310 4.16 25.51 13.54
N PRO A 311 4.80 26.12 14.55
CA PRO A 311 5.08 27.57 14.57
C PRO A 311 5.96 28.04 13.40
#